data_AF-A0A7Y5IZJ5-F1
#
_entry.id   AF-A0A7Y5IZJ5-F1
#
_cell.length_a   1.000
_cell.length_b   1.000
_cell.length_c   1.000
_cell.angle_alpha   90.00
_cell.angle_beta   90.00
_cell.angle_gamma   90.00
#
_symmetry.space_group_name_H-M   'P 1'
#
loop_
_entity.id
_entity.type
_entity.pdbx_description
1 polymer ?
#
loop_
_entity_poly.entity_id
_entity_poly.type
_entity_poly.pdbx_seq_one_letter_code
_entity_poly.pdbx_strand_id
1 'polypeptide(L)' 'MKLDILAISAHPDDVEVAAGGTLLHHIATGRKIGLLDLTRAELS' A
#
# COMPACT_ATOMS: atom_id res chain seq x y z
N MET A 1 12.72 -8.80 7.96
CA MET A 1 11.55 -8.10 8.55
C MET A 1 10.29 -8.83 8.11
N LYS A 2 9.26 -8.97 8.97
CA LYS A 2 7.96 -9.58 8.61
C LYS A 2 6.91 -8.47 8.48
N LEU A 3 6.12 -8.50 7.41
CA LEU A 3 4.94 -7.65 7.21
C LEU A 3 3.69 -8.46 7.50
N ASP A 4 2.67 -7.82 8.06
CA ASP A 4 1.34 -8.41 8.23
C ASP A 4 0.51 -8.25 6.95
N ILE A 5 0.70 -7.14 6.23
CA ILE A 5 0.04 -6.82 4.96
C ILE A 5 1.08 -6.26 3.98
N LEU A 6 1.06 -6.74 2.74
CA LEU A 6 1.78 -6.16 1.60
C LEU A 6 0.74 -5.80 0.53
N ALA A 7 0.58 -4.52 0.23
CA ALA A 7 -0.25 -4.05 -0.87
C ALA A 7 0.61 -3.82 -2.11
N ILE A 8 0.15 -4.32 -3.25
CA ILE A 8 0.89 -4.26 -4.53
C ILE A 8 0.02 -3.51 -5.53
N SER A 9 0.63 -2.54 -6.21
CA SER A 9 -0.01 -1.59 -7.14
C SER A 9 0.76 -1.51 -8.46
N ALA A 10 0.08 -1.07 -9.52
CA ALA A 10 0.76 -0.81 -10.78
C ALA A 10 1.56 0.49 -10.69
N HIS A 11 0.97 1.54 -10.11
CA HIS A 11 1.54 2.88 -10.00
C HIS A 11 1.42 3.42 -8.57
N PRO A 12 2.30 4.37 -8.18
CA PRO A 12 2.12 5.12 -6.94
C PRO A 12 0.79 5.87 -6.98
N ASP A 13 0.01 5.83 -5.89
CA ASP A 13 -1.38 6.33 -5.72
C ASP A 13 -2.51 5.29 -5.80
N ASP A 14 -2.32 4.18 -6.53
CA ASP A 14 -3.35 3.16 -6.75
C ASP A 14 -3.86 2.60 -5.41
N VAL A 15 -2.93 2.32 -4.48
CA VAL A 15 -3.27 1.75 -3.17
C VAL A 15 -3.97 2.75 -2.28
N GLU A 16 -3.53 4.01 -2.31
CA GLU A 16 -4.09 5.10 -1.52
C GLU A 16 -5.55 5.33 -1.90
N VAL A 17 -5.84 5.35 -3.20
CA VAL A 17 -7.20 5.52 -3.74
C VAL A 17 -8.07 4.30 -3.46
N ALA A 18 -7.56 3.09 -3.70
CA ALA A 18 -8.37 1.87 -3.59
C ALA A 18 -8.56 1.39 -2.14
N ALA A 19 -7.57 1.59 -1.27
CA ALA A 19 -7.49 0.91 0.02
C ALA A 19 -6.87 1.73 1.18
N GLY A 20 -6.62 3.03 1.00
CA GLY A 20 -5.95 3.86 2.02
C GLY A 20 -6.61 3.80 3.41
N GLY A 21 -7.95 3.88 3.46
CA GLY A 21 -8.71 3.78 4.72
C GLY A 21 -8.56 2.42 5.41
N THR A 22 -8.56 1.33 4.65
CA THR A 22 -8.38 -0.04 5.16
C THR A 22 -6.98 -0.24 5.73
N LEU A 23 -5.95 0.27 5.05
CA LEU A 23 -4.57 0.19 5.53
C LEU A 23 -4.38 1.03 6.80
N LEU A 24 -4.94 2.23 6.86
CA LEU A 24 -4.91 3.07 8.06
C LEU A 24 -5.60 2.40 9.26
N HIS A 25 -6.74 1.75 9.05
CA HIS A 25 -7.39 0.96 10.11
C HIS A 25 -6.46 -0.13 10.65
N HIS A 26 -5.78 -0.88 9.76
CA HIS A 26 -4.87 -1.93 10.17
C HIS A 26 -3.61 -1.39 10.86
N ILE A 27 -3.05 -0.26 10.41
CA ILE A 27 -1.98 0.45 11.10
C ILE A 27 -2.40 0.84 12.51
N ALA A 28 -3.62 1.39 12.69
CA ALA A 28 -4.16 1.75 14.00
C ALA A 28 -4.31 0.54 14.94
N THR A 29 -4.45 -0.68 14.40
CA THR A 29 -4.45 -1.94 15.17
C THR A 29 -3.07 -2.55 15.40
N GLY A 30 -1.98 -1.82 15.10
CA GLY A 30 -0.61 -2.24 15.34
C GLY A 30 -0.02 -3.17 14.27
N ARG A 31 -0.66 -3.31 13.10
CA ARG A 31 -0.14 -4.13 12.00
C ARG A 31 0.94 -3.40 11.24
N LYS A 32 1.97 -4.14 10.82
CA LYS A 32 3.05 -3.65 9.96
C LYS A 32 2.68 -3.84 8.49
N ILE A 33 2.64 -2.74 7.74
CA ILE A 33 2.21 -2.73 6.35
C ILE A 33 3.37 -2.30 5.45
N GLY A 34 3.47 -2.90 4.26
CA GLY A 34 4.34 -2.44 3.19
C GLY A 34 3.54 -2.17 1.92
N LEU A 35 4.04 -1.23 1.11
CA LEU A 35 3.54 -0.91 -0.21
C LEU A 35 4.60 -1.28 -1.25
N LEU A 36 4.18 -1.81 -2.39
CA LEU A 36 5.04 -2.12 -3.53
C LEU A 36 4.37 -1.63 -4.81
N ASP A 37 4.88 -0.51 -5.33
CA ASP A 37 4.55 -0.05 -6.68
C ASP A 37 5.43 -0.78 -7.69
N LEU A 38 4.82 -1.37 -8.71
CA LEU A 38 5.55 -2.08 -9.77
C LEU A 38 6.24 -1.13 -10.75
N THR A 39 5.74 0.09 -10.88
CA THR A 39 6.31 1.14 -11.74
C THR A 39 6.40 2.45 -10.98
N ARG A 40 7.06 3.44 -11.58
CA ARG A 40 7.09 4.81 -11.04
C ARG A 40 6.10 5.72 -11.75
N ALA A 41 5.19 5.16 -12.54
CA ALA A 41 4.29 5.95 -13.37
C ALA A 41 5.05 6.87 -14.36
N GLU A 42 6.15 6.40 -14.95
CA GLU A 42 6.99 7.20 -15.86
C GLU A 42 6.31 7.62 -17.19
N LEU A 43 5.12 7.05 -17.49
CA LEU A 43 4.30 7.36 -18.66
C LEU A 43 2.89 7.88 -18.28
N SER A 44 2.66 8.14 -17.00
CA SER A 44 1.36 8.55 -16.44
C SER A 44 1.09 10.03 -16.59
#